data_AF-A0A522BJI9-F1
#
_entry.id   AF-A0A522BJI9-F1
#
_cell.length_a   1.000
_cell.length_b   1.000
_cell.length_c   1.000
_cell.angle_alpha   90.00
_cell.angle_beta   90.00
_cell.angle_gamma   90.00
#
_symmetry.space_group_name_H-M   'P 1'
#
loop_
_entity.id
_entity.type
_entity.pdbx_description
1 polymer ?
#
loop_
_entity_poly.entity_id
_entity_poly.type
_entity_poly.pdbx_seq_one_letter_code
_entity_poly.pdbx_strand_id
1 'polypeptide(L)' 'MPFPGTLVVDMSGFQGDWDLALYSDKGALVASSAQDLTADPQSPEKMSVKLKKKGATYVIRACNFAGGPTANVKYVHTSF' A
#
# COMPACT_ATOMS: atom_id res chain seq x y z
N MET A 1 -11.79 11.01 -10.12
CA MET A 1 -11.92 11.04 -8.64
C MET A 1 -12.25 9.63 -8.18
N PRO A 2 -11.55 9.02 -7.21
CA PRO A 2 -11.93 7.68 -6.79
C PRO A 2 -13.32 7.74 -6.12
N PHE A 3 -14.24 6.94 -6.66
CA PHE A 3 -15.55 6.67 -6.10
C PHE A 3 -15.40 5.64 -4.98
N PRO A 4 -16.38 5.48 -4.07
CA PRO A 4 -16.34 4.41 -3.07
C PRO A 4 -16.03 3.06 -3.72
N GLY A 5 -15.20 2.26 -3.07
CA GLY A 5 -14.61 1.08 -3.72
C GLY A 5 -13.66 0.32 -2.82
N THR A 6 -13.11 -0.77 -3.35
CA THR A 6 -11.97 -1.48 -2.75
C THR A 6 -10.71 -1.12 -3.51
N LEU A 7 -9.70 -0.67 -2.78
CA LEU A 7 -8.33 -0.52 -3.27
C LEU A 7 -7.52 -1.73 -2.81
N VAL A 8 -6.93 -2.43 -3.76
CA VAL A 8 -5.90 -3.46 -3.51
C VAL A 8 -4.58 -2.95 -4.05
N VAL A 9 -3.52 -3.06 -3.26
CA VAL A 9 -2.16 -2.71 -3.66
C VAL A 9 -1.26 -3.90 -3.37
N ASP A 10 -0.50 -4.31 -4.37
CA ASP A 10 0.52 -5.35 -4.28
C ASP A 10 1.88 -4.69 -4.61
N MET A 11 2.92 -5.02 -3.84
CA MET A 11 4.27 -4.57 -4.07
C MET A 11 5.26 -5.74 -4.06
N SER A 12 6.14 -5.77 -5.05
CA SER A 12 7.08 -6.88 -5.25
C SER A 12 8.33 -6.43 -6.01
N GLY A 13 9.27 -7.36 -6.23
CA GLY A 13 10.50 -7.10 -6.99
C GLY A 13 11.44 -6.08 -6.33
N PHE A 14 11.22 -5.78 -5.05
CA PHE A 14 12.17 -5.05 -4.22
C PHE A 14 13.20 -6.02 -3.65
N GLN A 15 14.26 -5.47 -3.07
CA GLN A 15 15.21 -6.23 -2.26
C GLN A 15 15.19 -5.67 -0.84
N GLY A 16 15.15 -6.54 0.17
CA GLY A 16 15.22 -6.16 1.59
C GLY A 16 13.87 -5.88 2.23
N ASP A 17 13.86 -5.14 3.34
CA ASP A 17 12.68 -4.85 4.17
C ASP A 17 11.93 -3.61 3.68
N TRP A 18 10.70 -3.83 3.24
CA TRP A 18 9.81 -2.82 2.70
C TRP A 18 8.39 -2.99 3.23
N ASP A 19 7.66 -1.89 3.28
CA ASP A 19 6.26 -1.88 3.69
C ASP A 19 5.41 -0.95 2.79
N LEU A 20 4.10 -1.17 2.74
CA LEU A 20 3.12 -0.30 2.10
C LEU A 20 2.31 0.45 3.14
N ALA A 21 2.08 1.73 2.89
CA ALA A 21 1.17 2.53 3.68
C ALA A 21 0.28 3.39 2.79
N LEU A 22 -1.01 3.43 3.11
CA LEU A 22 -1.98 4.32 2.51
C LEU A 22 -2.26 5.49 3.46
N TYR A 23 -2.05 6.70 2.96
CA TYR A 23 -2.38 7.93 3.67
C TYR A 23 -3.54 8.65 2.99
N SER A 24 -4.33 9.37 3.77
CA SER A 24 -5.18 10.43 3.24
C SER A 24 -4.33 11.60 2.74
N ASP A 25 -4.90 12.45 1.89
CA ASP A 25 -4.31 13.73 1.47
C ASP A 25 -3.88 14.64 2.64
N LYS A 26 -4.54 14.51 3.79
CA LYS A 26 -4.21 15.22 5.03
C LYS A 26 -3.10 14.56 5.87
N GLY A 27 -2.48 13.49 5.36
CA GLY A 27 -1.37 12.80 6.02
C GLY A 27 -1.77 11.84 7.13
N ALA A 28 -3.07 11.60 7.34
CA ALA A 28 -3.50 10.55 8.28
C ALA A 28 -3.34 9.16 7.66
N LEU A 29 -2.75 8.22 8.41
CA LEU A 29 -2.65 6.80 8.03
C LEU A 29 -4.05 6.18 7.94
N VAL A 30 -4.32 5.48 6.85
CA VAL A 30 -5.61 4.84 6.55
C VAL A 30 -5.49 3.32 6.61
N ALA A 31 -4.41 2.78 6.05
CA ALA A 31 -4.08 1.35 6.07
C ALA A 31 -2.56 1.20 5.88
N SER A 32 -2.02 0.05 6.27
CA SER A 32 -0.69 -0.39 5.86
C SER A 32 -0.75 -1.86 5.50
N SER A 33 0.25 -2.36 4.79
CA SER A 33 0.56 -3.78 4.93
C SER A 33 1.06 -4.02 6.35
N ALA A 34 0.87 -5.23 6.82
CA ALA A 34 1.41 -5.68 8.09
C ALA A 34 2.16 -6.95 7.75
N GLN A 35 3.46 -6.82 7.52
CA GLN A 35 4.32 -7.98 7.46
C GLN A 35 4.38 -8.59 8.87
N ASP A 36 4.18 -9.89 8.97
CA ASP A 36 4.43 -10.63 10.21
C ASP A 36 5.92 -10.45 10.56
N LEU A 37 6.24 -10.11 11.81
CA LEU A 37 7.63 -9.92 12.26
C LEU A 37 8.50 -11.18 12.11
N THR A 38 7.88 -12.33 11.88
CA THR A 38 8.54 -13.60 11.63
C THR A 38 8.60 -13.98 10.14
N ALA A 39 7.94 -13.22 9.26
CA ALA A 39 8.00 -13.44 7.83
C ALA A 39 9.37 -13.03 7.26
N ASP A 40 9.71 -13.63 6.11
CA ASP A 40 10.87 -13.20 5.35
C ASP A 40 10.64 -11.74 4.90
N PRO A 41 11.50 -10.77 5.27
CA PRO A 41 11.34 -9.37 4.89
C PRO A 41 11.30 -9.18 3.36
N GLN A 42 11.81 -10.15 2.60
CA GLN A 42 11.78 -10.16 1.14
C GLN A 42 10.40 -10.55 0.55
N SER A 43 9.46 -10.97 1.38
CA SER A 43 8.12 -11.38 0.95
C SER A 43 7.37 -10.22 0.31
N PRO A 44 6.61 -10.43 -0.78
CA PRO A 44 5.81 -9.37 -1.39
C PRO A 44 4.82 -8.74 -0.40
N GLU A 45 4.69 -7.42 -0.46
CA GLU A 45 3.77 -6.66 0.37
C GLU A 45 2.40 -6.53 -0.27
N LYS A 46 1.35 -6.54 0.56
CA LYS A 46 -0.02 -6.38 0.10
C LYS A 46 -0.88 -5.65 1.11
N MET A 47 -1.70 -4.72 0.62
CA MET A 47 -2.79 -4.13 1.40
C MET A 47 -4.10 -4.14 0.61
N SER A 48 -5.22 -4.29 1.34
CA SER A 48 -6.58 -4.23 0.78
C SER A 48 -7.46 -3.40 1.71
N VAL A 49 -8.08 -2.35 1.18
CA VAL A 49 -8.85 -1.39 1.97
C VAL A 49 -10.13 -0.97 1.26
N LYS A 50 -11.21 -0.88 2.04
CA LYS A 50 -12.49 -0.34 1.59
C LYS A 50 -12.51 1.18 1.77
N LEU A 51 -12.53 1.91 0.66
CA LEU A 51 -12.64 3.36 0.62
C LEU A 51 -14.11 3.76 0.52
N LYS A 52 -14.62 4.45 1.55
CA LYS A 52 -16.06 4.81 1.64
C LYS A 52 -16.37 6.24 1.20
N LYS A 53 -15.36 7.12 1.15
CA LYS A 53 -15.54 8.54 0.87
C LYS A 53 -15.38 8.81 -0.63
N LYS A 54 -16.46 9.29 -1.26
CA LYS A 54 -16.43 9.77 -2.65
C LYS A 54 -15.55 11.01 -2.77
N GLY A 55 -14.70 11.06 -3.79
CA GLY A 55 -13.87 12.23 -4.07
C GLY A 55 -12.69 12.45 -3.13
N ALA A 56 -12.40 11.50 -2.25
CA ALA A 56 -11.20 11.56 -1.40
C ALA A 56 -9.94 11.28 -2.22
N THR A 57 -8.82 11.91 -1.86
CA THR A 57 -7.50 11.60 -2.43
C THR A 57 -6.69 10.82 -1.41
N TYR A 58 -5.96 9.82 -1.89
CA TYR A 58 -5.08 8.99 -1.08
C TYR A 58 -3.70 8.91 -1.71
N VAL A 59 -2.69 8.70 -0.87
CA VAL A 59 -1.30 8.54 -1.26
C VAL A 59 -0.85 7.15 -0.85
N ILE A 60 -0.43 6.34 -1.82
CA ILE A 60 0.25 5.07 -1.57
C ILE A 60 1.73 5.40 -1.38
N ARG A 61 2.31 4.97 -0.25
CA ARG A 61 3.74 5.07 0.04
C ARG A 61 4.33 3.68 0.12
N ALA A 62 5.43 3.47 -0.61
CA ALA A 62 6.33 2.35 -0.42
C ALA A 62 7.44 2.82 0.53
N CYS A 63 7.56 2.16 1.68
CA CYS A 63 8.50 2.50 2.74
C CYS A 63 9.68 1.53 2.67
N ASN A 64 10.84 2.00 2.20
CA ASN A 64 12.07 1.22 2.21
C ASN A 64 12.78 1.44 3.54
N PHE A 65 12.82 0.41 4.40
CA PHE A 65 13.55 0.47 5.66
C PHE A 65 15.01 0.05 5.49
N ALA A 66 15.25 -1.02 4.72
CA ALA A 66 16.58 -1.47 4.37
C ALA A 66 16.52 -2.31 3.09
N GLY A 67 16.98 -1.76 1.96
CA GLY A 67 16.80 -2.44 0.69
C GLY A 67 17.38 -1.73 -0.53
N GLY A 68 17.20 -2.36 -1.69
CA GLY A 68 17.58 -1.79 -2.99
C GLY A 68 16.80 -0.51 -3.32
N PRO A 69 17.12 0.20 -4.42
CA PRO A 69 16.49 1.50 -4.72
C PRO A 69 15.09 1.40 -5.35
N THR A 70 14.62 0.20 -5.70
CA THR A 70 13.44 0.00 -6.55
C THR A 70 12.47 -1.01 -5.97
N ALA A 71 11.18 -0.77 -6.21
CA ALA A 71 10.08 -1.71 -5.98
C ALA A 71 9.06 -1.56 -7.11
N ASN A 72 8.35 -2.63 -7.44
CA ASN A 72 7.21 -2.58 -8.35
C ASN A 72 5.93 -2.48 -7.53
N VAL A 73 5.14 -1.42 -7.75
CA VAL A 73 3.85 -1.23 -7.07
C VAL A 73 2.73 -1.33 -8.10
N LYS A 74 1.79 -2.24 -7.87
CA LYS A 74 0.57 -2.40 -8.66
C LYS A 74 -0.63 -2.11 -7.79
N TYR A 75 -1.56 -1.32 -8.29
CA TYR A 75 -2.83 -1.07 -7.61
C TYR A 75 -4.02 -1.39 -8.52
N VAL A 76 -5.11 -1.82 -7.90
CA VAL A 76 -6.42 -2.01 -8.53
C VAL A 76 -7.46 -1.34 -7.65
N HIS A 77 -8.29 -0.50 -8.25
CA HIS A 77 -9.42 0.12 -7.57
C HIS A 77 -10.72 -0.31 -8.25
N THR A 78 -11.54 -1.06 -7.52
CA THR A 78 -12.86 -1.52 -7.99
C THR A 78 -13.94 -0.72 -7.29
N SER A 79 -14.74 0.03 -8.06
CA SER A 79 -15.88 0.78 -7.55
C SER A 79 -17.06 -0.13 -7.19
N PHE A 80 -17.89 0.31 -6.25
CA PHE A 80 -19.22 -0.25 -5.99
C PHE A 80 -20.31 0.73 -6.36
#